data_AF-A0A2U8GYQ0-F1
#
_entry.id   AF-A0A2U8GYQ0-F1
#
_cell.length_a   1.000
_cell.length_b   1.000
_cell.length_c   1.000
_cell.angle_alpha   90.00
_cell.angle_beta   90.00
_cell.angle_gamma   90.00
#
_symmetry.space_group_name_H-M   'P 1'
#
loop_
_entity.id
_entity.type
_entity.pdbx_description
1 polymer ?
#
loop_
_entity_poly.entity_id
_entity_poly.type
_entity_poly.pdbx_seq_one_letter_code
_entity_poly.pdbx_strand_id
1 'polypeptide(L)'
;MTPITQIVTAFVPRWILWALVFAAGAASGAQLVAWSKNAELATLRETHAKAAEKAEQAARTALQDAQDRGDEITHQLHSANRAAMLVQEKLDEKIRQATTGRRCLDGAALRLLDSAPGIARAGVPEAAREPAAAHAASAAADPALDGIEDASAAAADTDVALWARAAAGQYAECVRRFDALIDWHDPTIKRP
;
A
#
# COMPACT_ATOMS: atom_id res chain seq x y z
N MET A 1 -24.52 -19.30 102.71
CA MET A 1 -23.78 -19.17 101.43
C MET A 1 -24.80 -18.82 100.35
N THR A 2 -24.56 -17.73 99.62
CA THR A 2 -25.29 -17.17 98.45
C THR A 2 -25.34 -18.17 97.26
N PRO A 3 -26.08 -17.94 96.14
CA PRO A 3 -26.79 -16.71 95.72
C PRO A 3 -28.25 -16.88 95.21
N ILE A 4 -28.92 -15.74 95.29
CA ILE A 4 -30.23 -15.38 94.73
C ILE A 4 -30.12 -15.33 93.19
N THR A 5 -30.97 -16.10 92.51
CA THR A 5 -31.13 -16.06 91.05
C THR A 5 -32.10 -14.93 90.70
N GLN A 6 -31.59 -13.76 90.32
CA GLN A 6 -32.41 -12.69 89.74
C GLN A 6 -32.70 -12.99 88.27
N ILE A 7 -33.97 -13.28 87.97
CA ILE A 7 -34.50 -13.26 86.59
C ILE A 7 -34.74 -11.79 86.24
N VAL A 8 -33.81 -11.17 85.52
CA VAL A 8 -34.02 -9.87 84.89
C VAL A 8 -34.94 -10.09 83.69
N THR A 9 -36.24 -9.91 83.87
CA THR A 9 -37.18 -9.77 82.74
C THR A 9 -36.93 -8.42 82.09
N ALA A 10 -36.17 -8.40 80.99
CA ALA A 10 -35.99 -7.20 80.19
C ALA A 10 -37.37 -6.73 79.67
N PHE A 11 -37.84 -5.59 80.18
CA PHE A 11 -39.03 -4.91 79.66
C PHE A 11 -38.65 -4.32 78.29
N VAL A 12 -38.75 -5.12 77.23
CA VAL A 12 -38.48 -4.66 75.87
C VAL A 12 -39.59 -3.68 75.49
N PRO A 13 -39.27 -2.38 75.30
CA PRO A 13 -40.28 -1.41 74.96
C PRO A 13 -40.84 -1.73 73.57
N ARG A 14 -42.18 -1.69 73.45
CA ARG A 14 -42.94 -2.13 72.25
C ARG A 14 -42.44 -1.55 70.93
N TRP A 15 -41.79 -0.39 70.93
CA TRP A 15 -41.24 0.24 69.72
C TRP A 15 -40.05 -0.53 69.12
N ILE A 16 -39.27 -1.26 69.92
CA ILE A 16 -38.16 -2.10 69.41
C ILE A 16 -38.70 -3.28 68.60
N LEU A 17 -39.83 -3.86 69.04
CA LEU A 17 -40.51 -4.93 68.28
C LEU A 17 -41.02 -4.40 66.93
N TRP A 18 -41.60 -3.19 66.90
CA TRP A 18 -42.01 -2.55 65.65
C TRP A 18 -40.83 -2.25 64.72
N ALA A 19 -39.71 -1.76 65.27
CA ALA A 19 -38.50 -1.49 64.48
C ALA A 19 -37.91 -2.78 63.88
N LEU A 20 -37.89 -3.88 64.62
CA LEU A 20 -37.44 -5.19 64.14
C LEU A 20 -38.34 -5.75 63.03
N VAL A 21 -39.66 -5.62 63.17
CA VAL A 21 -40.61 -6.03 62.11
C VAL A 21 -40.38 -5.21 60.85
N PHE A 22 -40.16 -3.90 60.97
CA PHE A 22 -39.90 -3.03 59.84
C PHE A 22 -38.56 -3.35 59.16
N ALA A 23 -37.51 -3.61 59.94
CA ALA A 23 -36.20 -4.01 59.43
C ALA A 23 -36.25 -5.37 58.71
N ALA A 24 -36.98 -6.34 59.26
CA ALA A 24 -37.19 -7.64 58.63
C ALA A 24 -37.99 -7.52 57.31
N GLY A 25 -39.01 -6.64 57.28
CA GLY A 25 -39.74 -6.31 56.06
C GLY A 25 -38.86 -5.66 54.99
N ALA A 26 -38.00 -4.71 55.38
CA ALA A 26 -37.07 -4.07 54.46
C ALA A 26 -36.01 -5.04 53.92
N ALA A 27 -35.46 -5.92 54.78
CA ALA A 27 -34.47 -6.91 54.38
C ALA A 27 -35.01 -7.95 53.39
N SER A 28 -36.22 -8.47 53.66
CA SER A 28 -36.89 -9.42 52.76
C SER A 28 -37.26 -8.80 51.42
N GLY A 29 -37.72 -7.54 51.41
CA GLY A 29 -37.96 -6.77 50.19
C GLY A 29 -36.69 -6.56 49.36
N ALA A 30 -35.59 -6.17 50.00
CA ALA A 30 -34.30 -5.97 49.34
C ALA A 30 -33.77 -7.27 48.69
N GLN A 31 -33.99 -8.41 49.33
CA GLN A 31 -33.52 -9.71 48.84
C GLN A 31 -34.26 -10.16 47.57
N LEU A 32 -35.57 -9.95 47.50
CA LEU A 32 -36.36 -10.22 46.29
C LEU A 32 -35.96 -9.33 45.11
N VAL A 33 -35.72 -8.03 45.38
CA VAL A 33 -35.25 -7.08 44.35
C VAL A 33 -33.85 -7.45 43.88
N ALA A 34 -32.94 -7.82 44.78
CA ALA A 34 -31.60 -8.27 44.41
C ALA A 34 -31.63 -9.51 43.50
N TRP A 35 -32.51 -10.47 43.77
CA TRP A 35 -32.64 -11.69 42.96
C TRP A 35 -33.10 -11.38 41.53
N SER A 36 -34.15 -10.57 41.38
CA SER A 36 -34.63 -10.17 40.05
C SER A 36 -33.58 -9.36 39.27
N LYS A 37 -32.91 -8.42 39.93
CA LYS A 37 -31.85 -7.61 39.30
C LYS A 37 -30.64 -8.43 38.89
N ASN A 38 -30.26 -9.43 39.69
CA ASN A 38 -29.15 -10.31 39.35
C ASN A 38 -29.46 -11.19 38.14
N ALA A 39 -30.71 -11.65 37.99
CA ALA A 39 -31.14 -12.38 36.80
C ALA A 39 -31.09 -11.49 35.54
N GLU A 40 -31.65 -10.27 35.60
CA GLU A 40 -31.57 -9.30 34.51
C GLU A 40 -30.11 -8.98 34.12
N LEU A 41 -29.24 -8.77 35.13
CA LEU A 41 -27.82 -8.50 34.91
C LEU A 41 -27.09 -9.68 34.26
N ALA A 42 -27.44 -10.92 34.61
CA ALA A 42 -26.86 -12.11 33.98
C ALA A 42 -27.23 -12.17 32.49
N THR A 43 -28.50 -11.97 32.15
CA THR A 43 -28.98 -11.95 30.76
C THR A 43 -28.37 -10.80 29.96
N LEU A 44 -28.25 -9.61 30.55
CA LEU A 44 -27.60 -8.46 29.93
C LEU A 44 -26.12 -8.75 29.64
N ARG A 45 -25.38 -9.30 30.61
CA ARG A 45 -23.97 -9.67 30.42
C ARG A 45 -23.80 -10.71 29.31
N GLU A 46 -24.66 -11.72 29.28
CA GLU A 46 -24.64 -12.74 28.22
C GLU A 46 -24.91 -12.13 26.84
N THR A 47 -25.88 -11.22 26.75
CA THR A 47 -26.22 -10.51 25.50
C THR A 47 -25.07 -9.64 25.04
N HIS A 48 -24.42 -8.91 25.96
CA HIS A 48 -23.24 -8.11 25.65
C HIS A 48 -22.04 -8.96 25.21
N ALA A 49 -21.81 -10.11 25.86
CA ALA A 49 -20.75 -11.03 25.46
C ALA A 49 -20.99 -11.56 24.04
N LYS A 50 -22.21 -12.01 23.73
CA LYS A 50 -22.60 -12.44 22.38
C LYS A 50 -22.50 -11.33 21.34
N ALA A 51 -22.88 -10.10 21.71
CA ALA A 51 -22.78 -8.94 20.83
C ALA A 51 -21.32 -8.58 20.55
N ALA A 52 -20.45 -8.64 21.57
CA ALA A 52 -19.02 -8.40 21.42
C ALA A 52 -18.35 -9.45 20.52
N GLU A 53 -18.65 -10.74 20.71
CA GLU A 53 -18.15 -11.82 19.85
C GLU A 53 -18.58 -11.62 18.38
N LYS A 54 -19.84 -11.28 18.14
CA LYS A 54 -20.33 -10.97 16.79
C LYS A 54 -19.66 -9.75 16.17
N ALA A 55 -19.43 -8.70 16.97
CA ALA A 55 -18.74 -7.50 16.51
C ALA A 55 -17.29 -7.79 16.14
N GLU A 56 -16.58 -8.60 16.93
CA GLU A 56 -15.23 -9.05 16.60
C GLU A 56 -15.19 -9.89 15.32
N GLN A 57 -16.14 -10.81 15.14
CA GLN A 57 -16.23 -11.61 13.91
C GLN A 57 -16.52 -10.74 12.69
N ALA A 58 -17.44 -9.78 12.81
CA ALA A 58 -17.73 -8.82 11.74
C ALA A 58 -16.52 -7.94 11.41
N ALA A 59 -15.76 -7.49 12.41
CA ALA A 59 -14.55 -6.72 12.19
C ALA A 59 -13.45 -7.56 11.52
N ARG A 60 -13.27 -8.82 11.93
CA ARG A 60 -12.30 -9.74 11.32
C ARG A 60 -12.63 -10.05 9.86
N THR A 61 -13.89 -10.33 9.56
CA THR A 61 -14.34 -10.58 8.18
C THR A 61 -14.18 -9.32 7.31
N ALA A 62 -14.54 -8.15 7.81
CA ALA A 62 -14.31 -6.89 7.07
C ALA A 62 -12.83 -6.63 6.78
N LEU A 63 -11.93 -6.97 7.71
CA LEU A 63 -10.48 -6.87 7.50
C LEU A 63 -9.98 -7.92 6.49
N GLN A 64 -10.48 -9.15 6.54
CA GLN A 64 -10.15 -10.21 5.59
C GLN A 64 -10.61 -9.84 4.17
N ASP A 65 -11.85 -9.37 4.01
CA ASP A 65 -12.37 -8.93 2.71
C ASP A 65 -11.54 -7.77 2.11
N ALA A 66 -11.09 -6.85 2.96
CA ALA A 66 -10.22 -5.76 2.55
C ALA A 66 -8.81 -6.26 2.16
N GLN A 67 -8.28 -7.26 2.86
CA GLN A 67 -7.01 -7.91 2.54
C GLN A 67 -7.10 -8.68 1.22
N ASP A 68 -8.12 -9.52 1.04
CA ASP A 68 -8.35 -10.31 -0.18
C ASP A 68 -8.48 -9.39 -1.40
N ARG A 69 -9.20 -8.28 -1.26
CA ARG A 69 -9.30 -7.27 -2.32
C ARG A 69 -7.96 -6.59 -2.62
N GLY A 70 -7.16 -6.31 -1.58
CA GLY A 70 -5.82 -5.76 -1.72
C GLY A 70 -4.88 -6.72 -2.44
N ASP A 71 -4.92 -8.01 -2.09
CA ASP A 71 -4.12 -9.06 -2.67
C ASP A 71 -4.49 -9.28 -4.14
N GLU A 72 -5.78 -9.29 -4.47
CA GLU A 72 -6.26 -9.41 -5.85
C GLU A 72 -5.75 -8.25 -6.73
N ILE A 73 -5.89 -7.00 -6.26
CA ILE A 73 -5.38 -5.83 -6.99
C ILE A 73 -3.86 -5.92 -7.15
N THR A 74 -3.16 -6.38 -6.12
CA THR A 74 -1.70 -6.56 -6.15
C THR A 74 -1.29 -7.61 -7.17
N HIS A 75 -2.00 -8.74 -7.25
CA HIS A 75 -1.78 -9.77 -8.25
C HIS A 75 -2.04 -9.28 -9.66
N GLN A 76 -3.15 -8.56 -9.87
CA GLN A 76 -3.47 -7.95 -11.16
C GLN A 76 -2.36 -6.98 -11.59
N LEU A 77 -1.91 -6.10 -10.69
CA LEU A 77 -0.83 -5.15 -10.96
C LEU A 77 0.48 -5.86 -11.33
N HIS A 78 0.87 -6.89 -10.58
CA HIS A 78 2.08 -7.66 -10.89
C HIS A 78 1.97 -8.39 -12.24
N SER A 79 0.80 -8.93 -12.57
CA SER A 79 0.57 -9.59 -13.86
C SER A 79 0.65 -8.61 -15.03
N ALA A 80 0.02 -7.44 -14.89
CA ALA A 80 0.04 -6.38 -15.89
C ALA A 80 1.46 -5.82 -16.08
N ASN A 81 2.20 -5.61 -14.99
CA ASN A 81 3.58 -5.13 -15.05
C ASN A 81 4.49 -6.15 -15.76
N ARG A 82 4.38 -7.44 -15.44
CA ARG A 82 5.13 -8.50 -16.16
C ARG A 82 4.80 -8.52 -17.66
N ALA A 83 3.52 -8.42 -18.01
CA ALA A 83 3.11 -8.37 -19.42
C ALA A 83 3.71 -7.14 -20.14
N ALA A 84 3.69 -5.97 -19.49
CA ALA A 84 4.29 -4.76 -20.02
C ALA A 84 5.81 -4.91 -20.22
N MET A 85 6.52 -5.48 -19.25
CA MET A 85 7.97 -5.75 -19.36
C MET A 85 8.30 -6.69 -20.52
N LEU A 86 7.52 -7.75 -20.73
CA LEU A 86 7.71 -8.67 -21.86
C LEU A 86 7.48 -8.00 -23.21
N VAL A 87 6.47 -7.13 -23.31
CA VAL A 87 6.24 -6.34 -24.53
C VAL A 87 7.41 -5.39 -24.76
N GLN A 88 7.91 -4.76 -23.69
CA GLN A 88 9.06 -3.88 -23.78
C GLN A 88 10.29 -4.62 -24.31
N GLU A 89 10.67 -5.72 -23.69
CA GLU A 89 11.83 -6.52 -24.08
C GLU A 89 11.75 -6.96 -25.56
N LYS A 90 10.56 -7.43 -26.00
CA LYS A 90 10.33 -7.80 -27.40
C LYS A 90 10.51 -6.64 -28.37
N LEU A 91 10.13 -5.43 -27.99
CA LEU A 91 10.32 -4.24 -28.82
C LEU A 91 11.79 -3.84 -28.89
N ASP A 92 12.51 -3.90 -27.77
CA ASP A 92 13.95 -3.62 -27.75
C ASP A 92 14.74 -4.61 -28.60
N GLU A 93 14.34 -5.87 -28.55
CA GLU A 93 14.93 -6.91 -29.39
C GLU A 93 14.64 -6.67 -30.88
N LYS A 94 13.40 -6.31 -31.22
CA LYS A 94 13.06 -5.95 -32.60
C LYS A 94 13.81 -4.71 -33.10
N ILE A 95 14.04 -3.73 -32.22
CA ILE A 95 14.84 -2.55 -32.56
C ILE A 95 16.27 -2.99 -32.88
N ARG A 96 16.90 -3.77 -32.00
CA ARG A 96 18.26 -4.29 -32.23
C ARG A 96 18.38 -5.06 -33.54
N GLN A 97 17.38 -5.86 -33.89
CA GLN A 97 17.34 -6.61 -35.15
C GLN A 97 17.10 -5.73 -36.39
N ALA A 98 16.41 -4.60 -36.25
CA ALA A 98 16.12 -3.68 -37.35
C ALA A 98 17.22 -2.65 -37.58
N THR A 99 18.06 -2.38 -36.58
CA THR A 99 19.19 -1.45 -36.65
C THR A 99 20.48 -2.16 -37.04
N THR A 100 21.44 -1.41 -37.56
CA THR A 100 22.69 -1.96 -38.13
C THR A 100 23.93 -1.75 -37.28
N GLY A 101 23.82 -1.02 -36.16
CA GLY A 101 24.96 -0.63 -35.34
C GLY A 101 25.83 0.44 -36.00
N ARG A 102 25.33 1.14 -37.03
CA ARG A 102 26.09 2.14 -37.77
C ARG A 102 26.21 3.41 -36.95
N ARG A 103 27.42 3.97 -36.85
CA ARG A 103 27.64 5.26 -36.18
C ARG A 103 26.82 6.36 -36.88
N CYS A 104 25.98 7.04 -36.11
CA CYS A 104 25.11 8.11 -36.59
C CYS A 104 25.36 9.45 -35.90
N LEU A 105 25.83 9.44 -34.65
CA LEU A 105 26.19 10.64 -33.91
C LEU A 105 27.61 10.55 -33.37
N ASP A 106 28.39 11.61 -33.56
CA ASP A 106 29.72 11.73 -32.97
C ASP A 106 29.66 12.24 -31.51
N GLY A 107 30.81 12.16 -30.83
CA GLY A 107 30.90 12.56 -29.43
C GLY A 107 30.75 14.07 -29.18
N ALA A 108 30.92 14.92 -30.20
CA ALA A 108 30.69 16.35 -30.07
C ALA A 108 29.20 16.66 -30.09
N ALA A 109 28.45 16.04 -31.00
CA ALA A 109 27.00 16.10 -31.06
C ALA A 109 26.35 15.52 -29.79
N LEU A 110 26.86 14.40 -29.27
CA LEU A 110 26.38 13.85 -28.00
C LEU A 110 26.58 14.80 -26.82
N ARG A 111 27.74 15.45 -26.72
CA ARG A 111 28.00 16.47 -25.67
C ARG A 111 27.04 17.65 -25.76
N LEU A 112 26.68 18.08 -26.98
CA LEU A 112 25.70 19.15 -27.17
C LEU A 112 24.29 18.72 -26.74
N LEU A 113 23.87 17.49 -27.06
CA LEU A 113 22.59 16.94 -26.62
C LEU A 113 22.51 16.77 -25.10
N ASP A 114 23.60 16.32 -24.47
CA ASP A 114 23.68 16.17 -23.01
C ASP A 114 23.67 17.53 -22.29
N SER A 115 24.15 18.59 -22.96
CA SER A 115 24.08 19.97 -22.44
C SER A 115 22.73 20.65 -22.71
N ALA A 116 21.85 20.05 -23.50
CA ALA A 116 20.58 20.66 -23.89
C ALA A 116 19.55 20.60 -22.75
N PRO A 117 18.93 21.73 -22.37
CA PRO A 117 17.93 21.77 -21.31
C PRO A 117 16.69 20.98 -21.73
N GLY A 118 16.23 20.08 -20.86
CA GLY A 118 15.09 19.20 -21.11
C GLY A 118 15.46 17.81 -21.66
N ILE A 119 16.68 17.63 -22.19
CA ILE A 119 17.19 16.33 -22.65
C ILE A 119 18.13 15.71 -21.61
N ALA A 120 19.03 16.51 -21.03
CA ALA A 120 20.03 16.11 -20.02
C ALA A 120 19.47 15.33 -18.80
N ARG A 121 18.17 15.45 -18.53
CA ARG A 121 17.50 14.79 -17.39
C ARG A 121 17.08 13.35 -17.71
N ALA A 122 16.90 13.03 -18.98
CA ALA A 122 16.70 11.69 -19.48
C ALA A 122 18.07 11.15 -19.91
N GLY A 123 18.92 10.84 -18.92
CA GLY A 123 20.25 10.30 -19.17
C GLY A 123 20.19 9.16 -20.19
N VAL A 124 21.05 9.24 -21.21
CA VAL A 124 21.22 8.13 -22.15
C VAL A 124 21.53 6.87 -21.34
N PRO A 125 20.78 5.76 -21.51
CA PRO A 125 20.97 4.54 -20.72
C PRO A 125 22.44 4.10 -20.75
N GLU A 126 22.94 3.61 -19.61
CA GLU A 126 24.34 3.16 -19.46
C GLU A 126 24.74 2.03 -20.43
N ALA A 127 23.76 1.35 -21.04
CA ALA A 127 23.97 0.42 -22.15
C ALA A 127 24.62 1.08 -23.39
N ALA A 128 24.49 2.40 -23.56
CA ALA A 128 25.20 3.17 -24.58
C ALA A 128 26.66 3.49 -24.21
N ARG A 129 27.11 3.08 -23.01
CA ARG A 129 28.51 3.17 -22.55
C ARG A 129 29.19 1.81 -22.45
N GLU A 130 28.60 0.73 -23.00
CA GLU A 130 29.35 -0.51 -23.10
C GLU A 130 30.59 -0.26 -23.99
N PRO A 131 31.80 -0.63 -23.53
CA PRO A 131 32.98 -0.55 -24.37
C PRO A 131 32.72 -1.44 -25.58
N ALA A 132 32.74 -0.83 -26.78
CA ALA A 132 32.51 -1.48 -28.07
C ALA A 132 32.98 -2.95 -28.04
N ALA A 133 32.02 -3.86 -27.81
CA ALA A 133 32.31 -5.27 -27.68
C ALA A 133 32.86 -5.72 -29.03
N ALA A 134 34.18 -6.02 -29.07
CA ALA A 134 34.97 -6.94 -29.91
C ALA A 134 34.48 -7.37 -31.31
N HIS A 135 33.51 -6.70 -31.93
CA HIS A 135 32.93 -6.96 -33.26
C HIS A 135 33.10 -5.74 -34.16
N ALA A 136 33.71 -4.66 -33.66
CA ALA A 136 34.26 -3.56 -34.46
C ALA A 136 35.50 -3.97 -35.29
N ALA A 137 35.77 -5.27 -35.42
CA ALA A 137 36.83 -5.82 -36.25
C ALA A 137 36.31 -6.33 -37.61
N SER A 138 35.27 -5.73 -38.20
CA SER A 138 35.04 -5.85 -39.66
C SER A 138 34.06 -4.80 -40.21
N ALA A 139 34.33 -3.52 -40.01
CA ALA A 139 33.85 -2.50 -40.93
C ALA A 139 35.05 -1.65 -41.31
N ALA A 140 35.41 -1.74 -42.59
CA ALA A 140 36.63 -1.19 -43.17
C ALA A 140 36.94 0.21 -42.63
N ALA A 141 38.16 0.34 -42.11
CA ALA A 141 38.76 1.61 -41.77
C ALA A 141 38.80 2.51 -43.00
N ASP A 142 38.16 3.67 -42.91
CA ASP A 142 38.41 4.80 -43.80
C ASP A 142 39.58 5.58 -43.18
N PRO A 143 40.79 5.58 -43.77
CA PRO A 143 41.98 6.17 -43.18
C PRO A 143 42.04 7.67 -43.48
N ALA A 144 41.16 8.47 -42.85
CA ALA A 144 41.18 9.93 -43.03
C ALA A 144 40.84 10.75 -41.77
N LEU A 145 40.84 10.15 -40.58
CA LEU A 145 40.76 10.91 -39.32
C LEU A 145 41.74 10.38 -38.26
N ASP A 146 43.03 10.43 -38.60
CA ASP A 146 44.10 10.49 -37.60
C ASP A 146 44.06 11.88 -36.96
N GLY A 147 43.40 12.03 -35.81
CA GLY A 147 43.50 13.29 -35.07
C GLY A 147 42.43 13.65 -34.03
N ILE A 148 41.59 12.74 -33.53
CA ILE A 148 40.77 13.04 -32.34
C ILE A 148 40.75 11.83 -31.40
N GLU A 149 41.38 11.97 -30.23
CA GLU A 149 41.40 11.00 -29.11
C GLU A 149 40.02 10.75 -28.47
N ASP A 150 38.93 11.23 -29.08
CA ASP A 150 37.53 11.07 -28.64
C ASP A 150 36.75 10.04 -29.48
N ALA A 151 37.43 9.12 -30.16
CA ALA A 151 36.79 8.08 -30.98
C ALA A 151 35.97 7.04 -30.17
N SER A 152 35.94 7.15 -28.83
CA SER A 152 35.30 6.22 -27.91
C SER A 152 33.84 6.52 -27.55
N ALA A 153 33.32 7.72 -27.86
CA ALA A 153 31.94 8.11 -27.53
C ALA A 153 31.15 8.50 -28.79
N ALA A 154 30.89 7.54 -29.68
CA ALA A 154 29.98 7.74 -30.81
C ALA A 154 28.74 6.85 -30.64
N ALA A 155 27.55 7.40 -30.90
CA ALA A 155 26.30 6.64 -30.80
C ALA A 155 25.95 5.99 -32.13
N ALA A 156 25.58 4.72 -32.07
CA ALA A 156 25.03 3.98 -33.20
C ALA A 156 23.54 4.28 -33.40
N ASP A 157 23.02 3.96 -34.60
CA ASP A 157 21.59 3.97 -34.91
C ASP A 157 20.77 3.18 -33.87
N THR A 158 21.28 2.04 -33.39
CA THR A 158 20.69 1.25 -32.31
C THR A 158 20.53 2.04 -31.01
N ASP A 159 21.59 2.75 -30.59
CA ASP A 159 21.58 3.51 -29.32
C ASP A 159 20.57 4.65 -29.39
N VAL A 160 20.52 5.35 -30.53
CA VAL A 160 19.56 6.43 -30.77
C VAL A 160 18.13 5.90 -30.79
N ALA A 161 17.89 4.74 -31.41
CA ALA A 161 16.56 4.12 -31.46
C ALA A 161 16.07 3.68 -30.06
N LEU A 162 16.95 3.07 -29.27
CA LEU A 162 16.65 2.68 -27.89
C LEU A 162 16.40 3.91 -26.99
N TRP A 163 17.22 4.96 -27.13
CA TRP A 163 17.02 6.22 -26.42
C TRP A 163 15.67 6.86 -26.78
N ALA A 164 15.33 6.95 -28.07
CA ALA A 164 14.09 7.55 -28.53
C ALA A 164 12.86 6.80 -28.00
N ARG A 165 12.91 5.46 -27.98
CA ARG A 165 11.85 4.64 -27.38
C ARG A 165 11.73 4.87 -25.88
N ALA A 166 12.84 4.89 -25.16
CA ALA A 166 12.83 5.15 -23.72
C ALA A 166 12.24 6.54 -23.41
N ALA A 167 12.62 7.56 -24.17
CA ALA A 167 12.09 8.90 -24.06
C ALA A 167 10.57 8.96 -24.34
N ALA A 168 10.10 8.25 -25.38
CA ALA A 168 8.67 8.14 -25.67
C ALA A 168 7.89 7.47 -24.52
N GLY A 169 8.48 6.45 -23.88
CA GLY A 169 7.93 5.81 -22.69
C GLY A 169 7.77 6.77 -21.51
N GLN A 170 8.81 7.57 -21.23
CA GLN A 170 8.75 8.58 -20.16
C GLN A 170 7.72 9.69 -20.45
N TYR A 171 7.58 10.09 -21.71
CA TYR A 171 6.56 11.05 -22.10
C TYR A 171 5.14 10.49 -21.93
N ALA A 172 4.90 9.25 -22.36
CA ALA A 172 3.61 8.58 -22.17
C ALA A 172 3.25 8.44 -20.68
N GLU A 173 4.24 8.18 -19.82
CA GLU A 173 4.04 8.14 -18.38
C GLU A 173 3.64 9.51 -17.81
N CYS A 174 4.30 10.58 -18.25
CA CYS A 174 3.94 11.95 -17.87
C CYS A 174 2.51 12.31 -18.29
N VAL A 175 2.13 11.98 -19.54
CA VAL A 175 0.77 12.21 -20.04
C VAL A 175 -0.25 11.45 -19.19
N ARG A 176 -0.01 10.16 -18.91
CA ARG A 176 -0.89 9.35 -18.07
C ARG A 176 -1.09 9.94 -16.68
N ARG A 177 -0.02 10.43 -16.04
CA ARG A 177 -0.10 11.07 -14.71
C ARG A 177 -0.87 12.38 -14.76
N PHE A 178 -0.66 13.17 -15.81
CA PHE A 178 -1.36 14.42 -16.01
C PHE A 178 -2.85 14.18 -16.27
N ASP A 179 -3.18 13.16 -17.06
CA ASP A 179 -4.56 12.78 -17.32
C ASP A 179 -5.26 12.29 -16.06
N ALA A 180 -4.59 11.47 -15.23
CA ALA A 180 -5.13 11.06 -13.93
C ALA A 180 -5.41 12.26 -13.00
N LEU A 181 -4.55 13.28 -13.03
CA LEU A 181 -4.75 14.51 -12.25
C LEU A 181 -5.97 15.31 -12.75
N ILE A 182 -6.13 15.40 -14.07
CA ILE A 182 -7.29 16.08 -14.68
C ILE A 182 -8.57 15.32 -14.36
N ASP A 183 -8.59 14.00 -14.51
CA ASP A 183 -9.78 13.18 -14.22
C ASP A 183 -10.20 13.28 -12.75
N TRP A 184 -9.22 13.44 -11.83
CA TRP A 184 -9.51 13.70 -10.42
C TRP A 184 -10.15 15.08 -10.19
N HIS A 185 -9.70 16.11 -10.92
CA HIS A 185 -10.21 17.47 -10.80
C HIS A 185 -11.53 17.72 -11.54
N ASP A 186 -11.73 17.06 -12.68
CA ASP A 186 -12.92 17.18 -13.50
C ASP A 186 -13.32 15.81 -14.08
N PRO A 187 -14.04 14.99 -13.29
CA PRO A 187 -14.44 13.64 -13.71
C PRO A 187 -15.51 13.64 -14.82
N THR A 188 -16.00 14.81 -15.23
CA THR A 188 -17.03 14.93 -16.27
C THR A 188 -16.44 15.03 -17.67
N ILE A 189 -15.15 15.34 -17.78
CA ILE A 189 -14.43 15.37 -19.05
C ILE A 189 -14.10 13.93 -19.46
N LYS A 190 -14.98 13.31 -20.27
CA LYS A 190 -14.63 12.06 -20.96
C LYS A 190 -13.63 12.34 -22.07
N ARG A 191 -12.42 11.80 -21.94
CA ARG A 191 -11.42 11.78 -23.02
C ARG A 191 -11.35 10.39 -23.67
N PRO A 192 -11.06 10.35 -25.00
CA PRO A 192 -11.00 9.12 -25.77
C PRO A 192 -9.84 8.20 -25.36
#